data_AF-A0A937ZL14-F1
#
_entry.id   AF-A0A937ZL14-F1
#
_cell.length_a   1.000
_cell.length_b   1.000
_cell.length_c   1.000
_cell.angle_alpha   90.00
_cell.angle_beta   90.00
_cell.angle_gamma   90.00
#
_symmetry.space_group_name_H-M   'P 1'
#
loop_
_entity.id
_entity.type
_entity.pdbx_description
1 polymer ?
#
loop_
_entity_poly.entity_id
_entity_poly.type
_entity_poly.pdbx_seq_one_letter_code
_entity_poly.pdbx_strand_id
1 'polypeptide(L)'
;MISKDKKVAVGVISHRTMQVERPEDVAGLVRRCLKVIEPERLILTSDCGFGRQSMSRMHAFYKMVSLVRGANIVRRELGLEEVLIPATDPNLSMVPLAR
;
A
#
# COMPACT_ATOMS: atom_id res chain seq x y z
N MET A 1 5.08 4.47 25.56
CA MET A 1 3.75 4.44 24.89
C MET A 1 3.66 5.65 23.95
N ILE A 2 3.20 5.47 22.71
CA ILE A 2 2.98 6.58 21.76
C ILE A 2 1.67 7.29 22.13
N SER A 3 1.69 8.61 22.22
CA SER A 3 0.52 9.41 22.61
C SER A 3 -0.64 9.28 21.61
N LYS A 4 -1.89 9.36 22.09
CA LYS A 4 -3.11 9.16 21.29
C LYS A 4 -3.37 10.26 20.26
N ASP A 5 -2.81 11.45 20.44
CA ASP A 5 -2.89 12.57 19.49
C ASP A 5 -1.95 12.42 18.28
N LYS A 6 -1.08 11.41 18.28
CA LYS A 6 -0.13 11.16 17.18
C LYS A 6 -0.67 10.13 16.20
N LYS A 7 -0.41 10.39 14.92
CA LYS A 7 -0.52 9.40 13.85
C LYS A 7 0.72 8.50 13.83
N VAL A 8 0.56 7.26 13.38
CA VAL A 8 1.62 6.25 13.33
C VAL A 8 1.76 5.77 11.89
N ALA A 9 2.95 5.98 11.32
CA ALA A 9 3.32 5.47 10.01
C ALA A 9 3.92 4.06 10.17
N VAL A 10 3.31 3.08 9.51
CA VAL A 10 3.75 1.68 9.55
C VAL A 10 4.18 1.23 8.17
N GLY A 11 5.40 0.72 8.09
CA GLY A 11 5.94 0.05 6.92
C GLY A 11 5.20 -1.25 6.63
N VAL A 12 4.56 -1.33 5.46
CA VAL A 12 3.86 -2.52 4.94
C VAL A 12 4.41 -2.97 3.59
N ILE A 13 5.49 -2.33 3.13
CA ILE A 13 6.21 -2.64 1.89
C ILE A 13 7.69 -2.80 2.21
N SER A 14 8.25 -3.94 1.84
CA SER A 14 9.66 -4.22 2.03
C SER A 14 10.49 -3.51 0.96
N HIS A 15 11.39 -2.64 1.43
CA HIS A 15 12.43 -2.05 0.59
C HIS A 15 13.62 -3.01 0.35
N ARG A 16 13.60 -4.19 0.99
CA ARG A 16 14.72 -5.14 1.02
C ARG A 16 14.69 -6.20 -0.07
N THR A 17 13.63 -6.20 -0.88
CA THR A 17 13.42 -7.20 -1.92
C THR A 17 12.86 -6.52 -3.16
N MET A 18 13.18 -7.08 -4.32
CA MET A 18 12.62 -6.64 -5.60
C MET A 18 11.23 -7.25 -5.85
N GLN A 19 10.83 -8.27 -5.08
CA GLN A 19 9.51 -8.86 -5.19
C GLN A 19 8.44 -7.81 -4.83
N VAL A 20 7.53 -7.52 -5.76
CA VAL A 20 6.33 -6.72 -5.47
C VAL A 20 5.41 -7.54 -4.58
N GLU A 21 5.00 -6.98 -3.45
CA GLU A 21 4.08 -7.58 -2.50
C GLU A 21 2.73 -7.85 -3.16
N ARG A 22 2.03 -8.92 -2.75
CA ARG A 22 0.64 -9.11 -3.16
C ARG A 22 -0.26 -8.17 -2.35
N PRO A 23 -1.31 -7.57 -2.95
CA PRO A 23 -2.24 -6.72 -2.22
C PRO A 23 -2.84 -7.38 -0.97
N GLU A 24 -3.07 -8.69 -1.03
CA GLU A 24 -3.63 -9.48 0.06
C GLU A 24 -2.65 -9.61 1.24
N ASP A 25 -1.34 -9.71 0.94
CA ASP A 25 -0.29 -9.73 1.97
C ASP A 25 -0.23 -8.37 2.67
N VAL A 26 -0.26 -7.27 1.90
CA VAL A 26 -0.33 -5.90 2.44
C VAL A 26 -1.57 -5.75 3.31
N ALA A 27 -2.76 -6.12 2.82
CA ALA A 27 -4.00 -6.07 3.58
C ALA A 27 -3.89 -6.89 4.89
N GLY A 28 -3.24 -8.04 4.85
CA GLY A 28 -2.90 -8.83 6.03
C GLY A 28 -2.11 -8.03 7.08
N LEU A 29 -1.08 -7.30 6.65
CA LEU A 29 -0.30 -6.41 7.53
C LEU A 29 -1.16 -5.27 8.11
N VAL A 30 -1.97 -4.63 7.27
CA VAL A 30 -2.86 -3.53 7.69
C VAL A 30 -3.85 -4.02 8.75
N ARG A 31 -4.49 -5.17 8.55
CA ARG A 31 -5.39 -5.77 9.55
C ARG A 31 -4.67 -6.05 10.88
N ARG A 32 -3.40 -6.45 10.86
CA ARG A 32 -2.61 -6.59 12.10
C ARG A 32 -2.38 -5.26 12.79
N CYS A 33 -2.14 -4.19 12.04
CA CYS A 33 -1.98 -2.84 12.60
C CYS A 33 -3.27 -2.36 13.27
N LEU A 34 -4.42 -2.58 12.61
CA LEU A 34 -5.73 -2.16 13.10
C LEU A 34 -6.18 -2.85 14.39
N LYS A 35 -5.54 -3.96 14.79
CA LYS A 35 -5.78 -4.57 16.12
C LYS A 35 -5.29 -3.69 17.28
N VAL A 36 -4.37 -2.75 17.00
CA VAL A 36 -3.68 -1.97 18.04
C VAL A 36 -3.55 -0.47 17.72
N ILE A 37 -3.94 -0.03 16.52
CA ILE A 37 -3.94 1.37 16.09
C ILE A 37 -5.31 1.68 15.48
N GLU A 38 -5.96 2.74 15.95
CA GLU A 38 -7.24 3.22 15.41
C GLU A 38 -7.09 3.64 13.93
N PRO A 39 -8.08 3.38 13.05
CA PRO A 39 -7.97 3.63 11.61
C PRO A 39 -7.54 5.06 11.24
N GLU A 40 -8.03 6.06 11.97
CA GLU A 40 -7.78 7.49 11.71
C GLU A 40 -6.33 7.91 12.02
N ARG A 41 -5.63 7.08 12.79
CA ARG A 41 -4.24 7.30 13.21
C ARG A 41 -3.24 6.50 12.38
N LEU A 42 -3.69 5.49 11.65
CA LEU A 42 -2.81 4.61 10.88
C LEU A 42 -2.45 5.23 9.52
N ILE A 43 -1.16 5.42 9.29
CA ILE A 43 -0.59 5.79 7.99
C ILE A 43 0.19 4.58 7.46
N LEU A 44 -0.02 4.21 6.20
CA LEU A 44 0.67 3.10 5.57
C LEU A 44 1.85 3.62 4.73
N THR A 45 3.02 3.03 4.89
CA THR A 45 4.24 3.43 4.17
C THR A 45 5.05 2.21 3.72
N SER A 46 6.18 2.45 3.06
CA SER A 46 7.26 1.45 3.00
C SER A 46 8.06 1.43 4.29
N ASP A 47 8.77 0.32 4.53
CA ASP A 47 9.68 0.16 5.67
C ASP A 47 10.79 1.23 5.69
N CYS A 48 11.25 1.64 4.52
CA CYS A 48 12.26 2.68 4.33
C CYS A 48 12.15 3.25 2.91
N GLY A 49 13.05 4.18 2.55
CA GLY A 49 13.18 4.67 1.18
C GLY A 49 13.76 3.61 0.23
N PHE A 50 13.42 3.72 -1.04
CA PHE A 50 13.84 2.79 -2.09
C PHE A 50 15.29 3.00 -2.60
N GLY A 51 15.98 4.03 -2.11
CA GLY A 51 17.32 4.41 -2.62
C GLY A 51 18.47 3.48 -2.22
N ARG A 52 18.40 2.82 -1.06
CA ARG A 52 19.55 2.07 -0.51
C ARG A 52 19.79 0.69 -1.13
N GLN A 53 18.86 0.14 -1.91
CA GLN A 53 18.94 -1.21 -2.47
C GLN A 53 18.90 -1.25 -3.99
N SER A 54 19.32 -0.18 -4.65
CA SER A 54 19.32 -0.09 -6.11
C SER A 54 17.95 -0.41 -6.73
N MET A 55 16.87 -0.10 -6.01
CA MET A 55 15.53 -0.42 -6.47
C MET A 55 15.17 0.47 -7.66
N SER A 56 14.88 -0.15 -8.80
CA SER A 56 14.45 0.61 -9.97
C SER A 56 13.15 1.38 -9.69
N ARG A 57 12.93 2.47 -10.42
CA ARG A 57 11.68 3.23 -10.37
C ARG A 57 10.45 2.37 -10.63
N MET A 58 10.55 1.38 -11.52
CA MET A 58 9.44 0.48 -11.86
C MET A 58 9.03 -0.41 -10.68
N HIS A 59 10.01 -1.00 -10.00
CA HIS A 59 9.76 -1.80 -8.80
C HIS A 59 9.15 -0.95 -7.69
N ALA A 60 9.71 0.23 -7.41
CA ALA A 60 9.15 1.17 -6.44
C ALA A 60 7.70 1.55 -6.79
N PHE A 61 7.43 1.85 -8.06
CA PHE A 61 6.09 2.20 -8.54
C PHE A 61 5.08 1.07 -8.29
N TYR A 62 5.36 -0.15 -8.74
CA TYR A 62 4.42 -1.27 -8.58
C TYR A 62 4.25 -1.72 -7.12
N LYS A 63 5.28 -1.55 -6.28
CA LYS A 63 5.16 -1.72 -4.83
C LYS A 63 4.18 -0.72 -4.22
N MET A 64 4.24 0.54 -4.64
CA MET A 64 3.27 1.55 -4.18
C MET A 64 1.86 1.30 -4.71
N VAL A 65 1.72 0.81 -5.95
CA VAL A 65 0.42 0.36 -6.48
C VAL A 65 -0.14 -0.78 -5.62
N SER A 66 0.69 -1.75 -5.25
CA SER A 66 0.28 -2.85 -4.36
C SER A 66 -0.14 -2.35 -2.98
N LEU A 67 0.59 -1.37 -2.40
CA LEU A 67 0.21 -0.75 -1.14
C LEU A 67 -1.21 -0.18 -1.18
N VAL A 68 -1.54 0.60 -2.21
CA VAL A 68 -2.86 1.22 -2.32
C VAL A 68 -3.95 0.17 -2.60
N ARG A 69 -3.66 -0.85 -3.42
CA ARG A 69 -4.60 -1.98 -3.63
C ARG A 69 -4.89 -2.72 -2.32
N GLY A 70 -3.87 -3.02 -1.52
CA GLY A 70 -4.03 -3.66 -0.22
C GLY A 70 -4.80 -2.77 0.77
N ALA A 71 -4.53 -1.46 0.75
CA ALA A 71 -5.29 -0.50 1.55
C ALA A 71 -6.78 -0.47 1.14
N ASN A 72 -7.09 -0.47 -0.15
CA ASN A 72 -8.47 -0.49 -0.65
C ASN A 72 -9.25 -1.74 -0.24
N ILE A 73 -8.61 -2.92 -0.20
CA ILE A 73 -9.22 -4.14 0.34
C ILE A 73 -9.73 -3.89 1.77
N VAL A 74 -8.88 -3.32 2.63
CA VAL A 74 -9.24 -3.06 4.03
C VAL A 74 -10.22 -1.90 4.15
N ARG A 75 -10.11 -0.86 3.32
CA ARG A 75 -11.08 0.25 3.29
C ARG A 75 -12.48 -0.27 3.00
N ARG A 76 -12.62 -1.15 2.00
CA ARG A 76 -13.90 -1.81 1.68
C ARG A 76 -14.45 -2.60 2.86
N GLU A 77 -13.60 -3.37 3.55
CA GLU A 77 -13.98 -4.13 4.75
C GLU A 77 -14.49 -3.24 5.89
N LEU A 78 -13.94 -2.03 6.00
CA LEU A 78 -14.34 -1.03 6.98
C LEU A 78 -15.53 -0.16 6.52
N GLY A 79 -16.07 -0.38 5.33
CA GLY A 79 -17.12 0.47 4.75
C GLY A 79 -16.64 1.87 4.35
N LEU A 80 -15.33 2.07 4.18
CA LEU A 80 -14.72 3.31 3.74
C LEU A 80 -14.62 3.35 2.21
N GLU A 81 -14.67 4.56 1.65
CA GLU A 81 -14.50 4.79 0.22
C GLU A 81 -13.13 4.32 -0.26
N GLU A 82 -13.09 3.51 -1.32
CA GLU A 82 -11.84 3.11 -1.99
C GLU A 82 -11.25 4.28 -2.78
N VAL A 83 -9.92 4.33 -2.87
CA VAL A 83 -9.23 5.39 -3.61
C VAL A 83 -8.90 4.93 -5.02
N LEU A 84 -9.09 5.81 -6.02
CA LEU A 84 -8.68 5.57 -7.40
C LEU A 84 -7.18 5.28 -7.48
N ILE A 85 -6.81 4.25 -8.23
CA ILE A 85 -5.42 3.91 -8.54
C ILE A 85 -5.22 4.10 -10.05
N PRO A 86 -4.61 5.20 -10.51
CA PRO A 86 -4.46 5.46 -11.95
C PRO A 86 -3.73 4.33 -12.69
N ALA A 87 -2.79 3.66 -12.01
CA ALA A 87 -2.06 2.52 -12.57
C ALA A 87 -2.94 1.29 -12.91
N THR A 88 -4.17 1.22 -12.40
CA THR A 88 -5.13 0.15 -12.69
C THR A 88 -6.23 0.59 -13.65
N ASP A 89 -6.21 1.84 -14.14
CA ASP A 89 -7.19 2.33 -15.10
C ASP A 89 -6.83 1.82 -16.50
N PRO A 90 -7.65 0.94 -17.12
CA PRO A 90 -7.36 0.45 -18.45
C PRO A 90 -7.37 1.53 -19.53
N ASN A 91 -8.08 2.66 -19.32
CA ASN A 91 -8.10 3.76 -20.29
C ASN A 91 -6.75 4.49 -20.36
N LEU A 92 -5.91 4.35 -19.33
CA LEU A 92 -4.56 4.88 -19.29
C LEU A 92 -3.52 3.89 -19.82
N SER A 93 -3.94 2.67 -20.18
CA SER A 93 -3.08 1.67 -20.80
C SER A 93 -2.86 1.98 -22.27
N MET A 94 -1.60 2.00 -22.72
CA MET A 94 -1.28 2.00 -24.15
C MET A 94 -1.43 0.62 -24.79
N VAL A 95 -1.62 -0.43 -23.99
CA VAL A 95 -1.96 -1.76 -24.49
C VAL A 95 -3.47 -1.77 -24.78
N PRO A 96 -3.89 -2.02 -26.03
CA PRO A 96 -5.29 -2.15 -26.36
C PRO A 96 -5.90 -3.28 -25.54
N LEU A 97 -6.97 -2.99 -24.81
CA LEU A 97 -7.81 -4.06 -24.29
C LEU A 97 -8.48 -4.73 -25.49
N ALA A 98 -8.20 -6.02 -25.70
CA ALA A 98 -8.97 -6.81 -26.64
C ALA A 98 -10.45 -6.72 -26.22
N ARG A 99 -11.30 -6.28 -27.15
CA ARG A 99 -12.75 -6.28 -26.99
C ARG A 99 -13.33 -7.66 -27.20
#